data_AF-A0A8B8CV41-F1
#
_entry.id   AF-A0A8B8CV41-F1
#
_cell.length_a   1.000
_cell.length_b   1.000
_cell.length_c   1.000
_cell.angle_alpha   90.00
_cell.angle_beta   90.00
_cell.angle_gamma   90.00
#
_symmetry.space_group_name_H-M   'P 1'
#
loop_
_entity.id
_entity.type
_entity.pdbx_description
1 polymer ?
#
loop_
_entity_poly.entity_id
_entity_poly.type
_entity_poly.pdbx_seq_one_letter_code
_entity_poly.pdbx_strand_id
1 'polypeptide(L)'
;MQRAATSESTISNLKSLASPPAAVIDVLIAFSLLLGYDTRISNNWRGCQRILADYSILSKVDNFDPLYCTLSKAHESEKILDKYSVEIIRNNDLNAAKVYTWTKSMIEKVKSSGGLKE
;
A
#
# COMPACT_ATOMS: atom_id res chain seq x y z
N MET A 1 -17.56 4.52 -5.43
CA MET A 1 -16.56 5.04 -6.39
C MET A 1 -15.23 5.24 -5.64
N GLN A 2 -14.30 4.26 -5.66
CA GLN A 2 -13.03 4.36 -4.90
C GLN A 2 -11.79 3.95 -5.73
N ARG A 3 -11.89 3.97 -7.08
CA ARG A 3 -10.85 3.51 -8.03
C ARG A 3 -9.72 4.51 -8.31
N ALA A 4 -9.86 5.78 -7.91
CA ALA A 4 -8.91 6.82 -8.31
C ALA A 4 -7.56 6.79 -7.55
N ALA A 5 -7.52 6.13 -6.38
CA ALA A 5 -6.35 6.17 -5.50
C ALA A 5 -5.21 5.22 -5.93
N THR A 6 -5.54 4.20 -6.73
CA THR A 6 -4.66 3.08 -7.13
C THR A 6 -4.89 2.74 -8.61
N SER A 7 -5.08 3.77 -9.43
CA SER A 7 -5.27 3.62 -10.87
C SER A 7 -3.99 3.12 -11.58
N GLU A 8 -4.14 2.59 -12.80
CA GLU A 8 -3.00 2.09 -13.59
C GLU A 8 -1.90 3.14 -13.78
N SER A 9 -2.29 4.40 -13.95
CA SER A 9 -1.37 5.53 -14.07
C SER A 9 -0.65 5.81 -12.76
N THR A 10 -1.32 5.68 -11.62
CA THR A 10 -0.69 5.81 -10.28
C THR A 10 0.37 4.74 -10.08
N ILE A 11 0.05 3.47 -10.36
CA ILE A 11 1.00 2.36 -10.23
C ILE A 11 2.17 2.50 -11.21
N SER A 12 1.88 2.88 -12.46
CA SER A 12 2.91 3.08 -13.49
C SER A 12 3.86 4.23 -13.16
N ASN A 13 3.35 5.33 -12.59
CA ASN A 13 4.18 6.45 -12.13
C ASN A 13 5.11 6.01 -11.00
N LEU A 14 4.56 5.32 -9.99
CA LEU A 14 5.34 4.84 -8.84
C LEU A 14 6.41 3.84 -9.26
N LYS A 15 6.09 2.92 -10.18
CA LYS A 15 7.04 1.92 -10.73
C LYS A 15 8.21 2.58 -11.49
N SER A 16 7.95 3.70 -12.14
CA SER A 16 8.93 4.41 -12.98
C SER A 16 9.95 5.22 -12.18
N LEU A 17 9.80 5.32 -10.85
CA LEU A 17 10.73 6.04 -9.99
C LEU A 17 12.10 5.34 -9.99
N ALA A 18 13.17 6.09 -10.30
CA ALA A 18 14.52 5.52 -10.30
C ALA A 18 15.03 5.25 -8.87
N SER A 19 14.82 6.22 -7.98
CA SER A 19 15.23 6.16 -6.57
C SER A 19 14.25 6.93 -5.69
N PRO A 20 13.13 6.31 -5.28
CA PRO A 20 12.12 6.98 -4.47
C PRO A 20 12.63 7.32 -3.05
N PRO A 21 12.12 8.39 -2.42
CA PRO A 21 12.38 8.69 -1.01
C PRO A 21 11.93 7.56 -0.08
N ALA A 22 12.59 7.43 1.07
CA ALA A 22 12.27 6.40 2.07
C ALA A 22 10.78 6.41 2.47
N ALA A 23 10.18 7.59 2.61
CA ALA A 23 8.76 7.73 2.93
C ALA A 23 7.85 7.12 1.85
N VAL A 24 8.20 7.27 0.57
CA VAL A 24 7.45 6.66 -0.55
C VAL A 24 7.62 5.15 -0.54
N ILE A 25 8.84 4.66 -0.28
CA ILE A 25 9.12 3.23 -0.15
C ILE A 25 8.27 2.64 0.97
N ASP A 26 8.30 3.22 2.18
CA ASP A 26 7.53 2.75 3.34
C ASP A 26 6.01 2.66 3.03
N VAL A 27 5.47 3.61 2.26
CA VAL A 27 4.07 3.54 1.80
C VAL A 27 3.82 2.32 0.91
N LEU A 28 4.72 2.04 -0.02
CA LEU A 28 4.62 0.89 -0.91
C LEU A 28 4.81 -0.44 -0.18
N ILE A 29 5.66 -0.48 0.85
CA ILE A 29 5.83 -1.64 1.73
C ILE A 29 4.51 -1.92 2.44
N ALA A 30 3.93 -0.92 3.12
CA ALA A 30 2.66 -1.06 3.84
C ALA A 30 1.51 -1.49 2.90
N PHE A 31 1.45 -0.89 1.71
CA PHE A 31 0.48 -1.26 0.68
C PHE A 31 0.63 -2.72 0.22
N SER A 32 1.87 -3.14 -0.06
CA SER A 32 2.16 -4.51 -0.49
C SER A 32 1.83 -5.54 0.61
N LEU A 33 2.15 -5.22 1.86
CA LEU A 33 1.84 -6.05 3.01
C LEU A 33 0.33 -6.26 3.17
N LEU A 34 -0.43 -5.18 3.02
CA LEU A 34 -1.89 -5.22 3.11
C LEU A 34 -2.51 -6.09 2.00
N LEU A 35 -1.99 -6.00 0.78
CA LEU A 35 -2.41 -6.85 -0.36
C LEU A 35 -1.96 -8.31 -0.24
N GLY A 36 -1.28 -8.68 0.85
CA GLY A 36 -0.86 -10.03 1.17
C GLY A 36 0.41 -10.50 0.47
N TYR A 37 1.21 -9.58 -0.08
CA TYR A 37 2.54 -9.93 -0.61
C TYR A 37 3.52 -10.29 0.52
N ASP A 38 4.50 -11.14 0.19
CA ASP A 38 5.49 -11.63 1.15
C ASP A 38 6.44 -10.50 1.58
N THR A 39 6.61 -10.34 2.90
CA THR A 39 7.46 -9.30 3.50
C THR A 39 8.93 -9.42 3.13
N ARG A 40 9.41 -10.61 2.77
CA ARG A 40 10.79 -10.81 2.30
C ARG A 40 11.00 -10.21 0.92
N ILE A 41 9.93 -10.08 0.14
CA ILE A 41 9.95 -9.44 -1.17
C ILE A 41 9.69 -7.94 -1.00
N SER A 42 8.71 -7.54 -0.20
CA SER A 42 8.32 -6.13 -0.07
C SER A 42 9.12 -5.33 0.97
N ASN A 43 10.35 -5.70 1.34
CA ASN A 43 11.13 -4.96 2.37
C ASN A 43 12.03 -3.86 1.82
N ASN A 44 12.15 -3.74 0.50
CA ASN A 44 13.03 -2.78 -0.16
C ASN A 44 12.41 -2.26 -1.45
N TRP A 45 12.99 -1.18 -2.00
CA TRP A 45 12.50 -0.56 -3.22
C TRP A 45 12.43 -1.54 -4.39
N ARG A 46 13.48 -2.34 -4.63
CA ARG A 46 13.54 -3.26 -5.78
C ARG A 46 12.41 -4.30 -5.74
N GLY A 47 12.08 -4.78 -4.56
CA GLY A 47 10.97 -5.68 -4.33
C GLY A 47 9.60 -5.01 -4.46
N CYS A 48 9.44 -3.80 -3.92
CA CYS A 48 8.24 -2.99 -4.15
C CYS A 48 8.04 -2.70 -5.64
N GLN A 49 9.10 -2.36 -6.37
CA GLN A 49 9.07 -2.10 -7.80
C GLN A 49 8.66 -3.35 -8.60
N ARG A 50 9.11 -4.54 -8.18
CA ARG A 50 8.68 -5.82 -8.76
C ARG A 50 7.20 -6.09 -8.50
N ILE A 51 6.70 -5.78 -7.30
CA ILE A 51 5.27 -5.89 -6.96
C ILE A 51 4.44 -4.92 -7.79
N LEU A 52 4.88 -3.66 -7.93
CA LEU A 52 4.23 -2.67 -8.80
C LEU A 52 4.27 -3.04 -10.29
N ALA A 53 5.20 -3.92 -10.69
CA ALA A 53 5.25 -4.47 -12.04
C ALA A 53 4.29 -5.66 -12.26
N ASP A 54 3.66 -6.16 -11.21
CA ASP A 54 2.71 -7.26 -11.27
C ASP A 54 1.36 -6.77 -11.82
N TYR A 55 0.94 -7.33 -12.96
CA TYR A 55 -0.31 -6.94 -13.62
C TYR A 55 -1.56 -7.25 -12.79
N SER A 56 -1.49 -8.18 -11.82
CA SER A 56 -2.61 -8.53 -10.95
C SER A 56 -2.80 -7.55 -9.79
N ILE A 57 -1.85 -6.61 -9.56
CA ILE A 57 -1.92 -5.69 -8.41
C ILE A 57 -3.21 -4.87 -8.41
N LEU A 58 -3.63 -4.38 -9.58
CA LEU A 58 -4.86 -3.60 -9.73
C LEU A 58 -6.10 -4.46 -9.44
N SER A 59 -6.07 -5.72 -9.87
CA SER A 59 -7.14 -6.68 -9.57
C SER A 59 -7.20 -6.99 -8.07
N LYS A 60 -6.05 -7.13 -7.41
CA LYS A 60 -5.96 -7.34 -5.96
C LYS A 60 -6.47 -6.16 -5.15
N VAL A 61 -6.22 -4.94 -5.61
CA VAL A 61 -6.76 -3.71 -5.01
C VAL A 61 -8.28 -3.65 -5.18
N ASP A 62 -8.78 -3.92 -6.39
CA ASP A 62 -10.22 -3.84 -6.71
C ASP A 62 -11.03 -4.91 -5.96
N ASN A 63 -10.44 -6.10 -5.79
CA ASN A 63 -11.00 -7.22 -5.05
C ASN A 63 -10.46 -7.31 -3.61
N PHE A 64 -9.86 -6.24 -3.06
CA PHE A 64 -9.35 -6.27 -1.71
C PHE A 64 -10.52 -6.43 -0.73
N ASP A 65 -10.53 -7.55 -0.02
CA ASP A 65 -11.55 -7.85 0.98
C ASP A 65 -10.95 -7.74 2.39
N PRO A 66 -11.44 -6.80 3.22
CA PRO A 66 -10.92 -6.61 4.57
C PRO A 66 -11.14 -7.81 5.49
N LEU A 67 -12.10 -8.69 5.19
CA LEU A 67 -12.38 -9.91 5.96
C LEU A 67 -11.32 -11.00 5.78
N TYR A 68 -10.57 -10.95 4.68
CA TYR A 68 -9.50 -11.91 4.37
C TYR A 68 -8.10 -11.36 4.69
N CYS A 69 -8.02 -10.14 5.22
CA CYS A 69 -6.79 -9.55 5.72
C CYS A 69 -6.71 -9.78 7.24
N THR A 70 -5.59 -10.33 7.71
CA THR A 70 -5.37 -10.49 9.15
C THR A 70 -5.16 -9.14 9.83
N LEU A 71 -5.60 -9.03 11.09
CA LEU A 71 -5.39 -7.82 11.89
C LEU A 71 -3.90 -7.53 12.07
N SER A 72 -3.06 -8.57 12.23
CA SER A 72 -1.60 -8.43 12.34
C SER A 72 -1.01 -7.64 11.16
N LYS A 73 -1.34 -7.99 9.91
CA LYS A 73 -0.87 -7.27 8.72
C LYS A 73 -1.37 -5.83 8.67
N ALA A 74 -2.62 -5.59 9.08
CA ALA A 74 -3.18 -4.24 9.13
C ALA A 74 -2.45 -3.37 10.17
N HIS A 75 -2.14 -3.91 11.35
CA HIS A 75 -1.37 -3.23 12.38
C HIS A 75 0.09 -2.97 11.97
N GLU A 76 0.75 -3.94 11.34
CA GLU A 76 2.11 -3.76 10.82
C GLU A 76 2.15 -2.68 9.73
N SER A 77 1.21 -2.73 8.79
CA SER A 77 1.07 -1.71 7.74
C SER A 77 0.81 -0.34 8.34
N GLU A 78 -0.05 -0.24 9.35
CA GLU A 78 -0.30 1.02 10.05
C GLU A 78 0.94 1.57 10.72
N LYS A 79 1.69 0.74 11.44
CA LYS A 79 2.92 1.15 12.15
C LYS A 79 3.96 1.76 11.22
N ILE A 80 4.03 1.27 9.97
CA ILE A 80 4.90 1.84 8.96
C ILE A 80 4.39 3.23 8.53
N LEU A 81 3.08 3.34 8.27
CA LEU A 81 2.46 4.58 7.80
C LEU A 81 2.37 5.68 8.88
N ASP A 82 2.29 5.31 10.16
CA ASP A 82 2.12 6.25 11.28
C ASP A 82 3.33 7.17 11.49
N LYS A 83 4.50 6.79 10.94
CA LYS A 83 5.69 7.62 10.91
C LYS A 83 5.52 8.89 10.05
N TYR A 84 4.52 8.91 9.17
CA TYR A 84 4.35 9.95 8.16
C TYR A 84 2.92 10.47 8.15
N SER A 85 2.78 11.80 8.08
CA SER A 85 1.52 12.43 7.71
C SER A 85 1.30 12.37 6.19
N VAL A 86 0.05 12.31 5.76
CA VAL A 86 -0.31 12.35 4.33
C VAL A 86 0.31 13.56 3.60
N GLU A 87 0.46 14.69 4.28
CA GLU A 87 1.08 15.90 3.74
C GLU A 87 2.56 15.71 3.42
N ILE A 88 3.30 15.01 4.28
CA ILE A 88 4.72 14.68 4.07
C ILE A 88 4.85 13.79 2.83
N ILE A 89 4.01 12.77 2.72
CA ILE A 89 4.02 11.87 1.55
C ILE A 89 3.66 12.66 0.29
N ARG A 90 2.63 13.51 0.34
CA ARG A 90 2.17 14.32 -0.79
C ARG A 90 3.22 15.29 -1.31
N ASN A 91 4.02 15.87 -0.41
CA ASN A 91 5.14 16.74 -0.78
C ASN A 91 6.28 15.98 -1.46
N ASN A 92 6.40 14.66 -1.22
CA ASN A 92 7.38 13.81 -1.87
C ASN A 92 6.86 13.25 -3.20
N ASP A 93 5.64 12.70 -3.21
CA ASP A 93 5.01 12.13 -4.40
C ASP A 93 3.46 12.08 -4.27
N LEU A 94 2.77 12.66 -5.26
CA LEU A 94 1.31 12.72 -5.28
C LEU A 94 0.65 11.35 -5.46
N ASN A 95 1.27 10.44 -6.20
CA ASN A 95 0.77 9.09 -6.43
C ASN A 95 0.94 8.25 -5.16
N ALA A 96 2.06 8.41 -4.45
CA ALA A 96 2.30 7.76 -3.18
C ALA A 96 1.30 8.23 -2.12
N ALA A 97 0.94 9.52 -2.12
CA ALA A 97 -0.09 10.03 -1.20
C ALA A 97 -1.46 9.41 -1.46
N LYS A 98 -1.83 9.19 -2.73
CA LYS A 98 -3.06 8.48 -3.07
C LYS A 98 -3.04 7.05 -2.53
N VAL A 99 -1.94 6.33 -2.73
CA VAL A 99 -1.75 4.97 -2.20
C VAL A 99 -1.79 4.97 -0.67
N TYR A 100 -1.11 5.92 0.00
CA TYR A 100 -1.15 6.10 1.45
C TYR A 100 -2.58 6.21 1.97
N THR A 101 -3.38 7.10 1.38
CA THR A 101 -4.77 7.32 1.80
C THR A 101 -5.63 6.07 1.60
N TRP A 102 -5.45 5.36 0.48
CA TRP A 102 -6.14 4.09 0.25
C TRP A 102 -5.75 3.04 1.29
N THR A 103 -4.45 2.87 1.54
CA THR A 103 -3.93 1.87 2.49
C THR A 103 -4.42 2.14 3.90
N LYS A 104 -4.35 3.39 4.40
CA LYS A 104 -4.92 3.78 5.71
C LYS A 104 -6.42 3.48 5.77
N SER A 105 -7.19 3.85 4.75
CA SER A 105 -8.63 3.58 4.71
C SER A 105 -8.94 2.07 4.75
N MET A 106 -8.15 1.24 4.06
CA MET A 106 -8.34 -0.21 4.08
C MET A 106 -7.94 -0.82 5.42
N ILE A 107 -6.85 -0.35 6.06
CA ILE A 107 -6.47 -0.74 7.42
C ILE A 107 -7.62 -0.48 8.40
N GLU A 108 -8.23 0.71 8.34
CA GLU A 108 -9.38 1.04 9.19
C GLU A 108 -10.55 0.10 8.94
N LYS A 109 -10.87 -0.20 7.67
CA LYS A 109 -11.92 -1.17 7.32
C LYS A 109 -11.62 -2.57 7.89
N VAL A 110 -10.37 -3.05 7.76
CA VAL A 110 -9.95 -4.35 8.32
C VAL A 110 -10.20 -4.37 9.82
N LYS A 111 -9.73 -3.35 10.54
CA LYS A 111 -9.92 -3.23 11.99
C LYS A 111 -11.39 -3.16 12.39
N SER A 112 -12.19 -2.34 11.72
CA SER A 112 -13.63 -2.22 12.00
C SER A 112 -14.41 -3.49 11.69
N SER A 113 -13.98 -4.27 10.70
CA SER A 113 -14.60 -5.56 10.35
C SER A 113 -14.19 -6.72 11.27
N GLY A 114 -13.21 -6.50 12.16
CA GLY A 114 -12.61 -7.54 13.00
C GLY A 114 -11.56 -8.39 12.30
N GLY A 115 -11.32 -8.15 11.00
CA GLY A 115 -10.33 -8.84 10.17
C GLY A 115 -10.50 -10.36 10.09
N LEU A 116 -9.56 -11.01 9.41
CA LEU A 116 -9.44 -12.47 9.48
C LEU A 116 -8.89 -12.83 10.87
N LYS A 117 -9.64 -13.63 11.64
CA LYS A 117 -9.16 -14.19 12.91
C LYS A 117 -7.98 -15.12 12.62
N GLU A 118 -6.87 -14.88 13.31
CA GLU A 118 -5.65 -15.70 13.23
C GLU A 118 -5.85 -17.09 13.84
#